data_AF-A0A660W9C2-F1
#
_entry.id   AF-A0A660W9C2-F1
#
_cell.length_a   1.000
_cell.length_b   1.000
_cell.length_c   1.000
_cell.angle_alpha   90.00
_cell.angle_beta   90.00
_cell.angle_gamma   90.00
#
_symmetry.space_group_name_H-M   'P 1'
#
loop_
_entity.id
_entity.type
_entity.pdbx_description
1 polymer ?
#
loop_
_entity_poly.entity_id
_entity_poly.type
_entity_poly.pdbx_seq_one_letter_code
_entity_poly.pdbx_strand_id
1 'polypeptide(L)' 'VGNIRDEPFSKIWTGQGSELLRQLRRRKELLQGRCQRCRFLDVCNGNLRARAQAAGNGTWGDDPACYLSDEEISI' A
#
# COMPACT_ATOMS: atom_id res chain seq x y z
N VAL A 1 -14.19 7.08 -1.92
CA VAL A 1 -13.47 7.58 -0.72
C VAL A 1 -14.28 8.64 0.03
N GLY A 2 -15.03 9.52 -0.63
CA GLY A 2 -15.96 10.50 -0.02
C GLY A 2 -15.99 11.81 -0.81
N ASN A 3 -16.78 12.80 -0.37
CA ASN A 3 -16.83 14.14 -0.98
C ASN A 3 -16.96 15.22 0.10
N ILE A 4 -16.05 16.19 0.08
CA ILE A 4 -15.99 17.27 1.08
C ILE A 4 -17.20 18.21 1.07
N ARG A 5 -18.00 18.20 -0.01
CA ARG A 5 -19.27 18.93 -0.09
C ARG A 5 -20.35 18.30 0.78
N ASP A 6 -20.23 17.01 1.07
CA ASP A 6 -21.25 16.20 1.75
C ASP A 6 -20.86 15.86 3.20
N GLU A 7 -19.55 15.81 3.52
CA GLU A 7 -19.07 15.48 4.87
C GLU A 7 -17.69 16.11 5.20
N PRO A 8 -17.35 16.31 6.49
CA PRO A 8 -16.05 16.86 6.88
C PRO A 8 -14.88 16.00 6.41
N PHE A 9 -13.80 16.64 5.99
CA PHE A 9 -12.57 15.94 5.57
C PHE A 9 -12.04 14.96 6.63
N SER A 10 -12.15 15.29 7.93
CA SER A 10 -11.73 14.38 9.01
C SER A 10 -12.45 13.03 8.97
N LYS A 11 -13.72 13.01 8.57
CA LYS A 11 -14.52 11.80 8.43
C LYS A 11 -14.10 10.97 7.21
N ILE A 12 -13.93 11.63 6.06
CA ILE A 12 -13.41 11.03 4.82
C ILE A 12 -12.03 10.43 5.08
N TRP A 13 -11.14 11.22 5.70
CA TRP A 13 -9.76 10.87 5.94
C TRP A 13 -9.65 9.66 6.86
N THR A 14 -10.38 9.64 7.98
CA THR A 14 -10.38 8.48 8.90
C THR A 14 -10.92 7.19 8.28
N GLY A 15 -11.45 7.26 7.05
CA GLY A 15 -11.90 6.11 6.28
C GLY A 15 -13.28 5.62 6.69
N GLN A 16 -14.07 6.46 7.38
CA GLN A 16 -15.47 6.14 7.65
C GLN A 16 -16.20 5.98 6.30
N GLY A 17 -16.54 4.74 5.95
CA GLY A 17 -17.21 4.42 4.68
C GLY A 17 -16.28 4.12 3.49
N SER A 18 -14.95 4.02 3.67
CA SER A 18 -14.05 3.61 2.58
C SER A 18 -13.11 2.48 2.98
N GLU A 19 -13.43 1.27 2.50
CA GLU A 19 -12.60 0.08 2.71
C GLU A 19 -11.18 0.27 2.15
N LEU A 20 -11.04 0.89 0.97
CA LEU A 20 -9.75 1.18 0.38
C LEU A 20 -8.87 2.06 1.29
N LEU A 21 -9.41 3.15 1.87
CA LEU A 21 -8.64 4.00 2.78
C LEU A 21 -8.23 3.26 4.05
N ARG A 22 -9.12 2.42 4.59
CA ARG A 22 -8.83 1.58 5.76
C ARG A 22 -7.68 0.60 5.46
N GLN A 23 -7.72 -0.05 4.30
CA GLN A 23 -6.68 -0.96 3.85
C GLN A 23 -5.34 -0.23 3.59
N LEU A 24 -5.36 0.93 2.92
CA LEU A 24 -4.15 1.72 2.66
C LEU A 24 -3.43 2.14 3.94
N ARG A 25 -4.15 2.43 5.03
CA ARG A 25 -3.55 2.76 6.34
C ARG A 25 -2.86 1.57 6.99
N ARG A 26 -3.39 0.35 6.78
CA ARG A 26 -2.84 -0.91 7.31
C ARG A 26 -2.07 -1.72 6.26
N ARG A 27 -1.65 -1.07 5.17
CA ARG A 27 -1.12 -1.74 3.97
C ARG A 27 0.05 -2.67 4.22
N LYS A 28 0.86 -2.42 5.26
CA LYS A 28 1.99 -3.30 5.62
C LYS A 28 1.54 -4.75 5.84
N GLU A 29 0.39 -4.94 6.49
CA GLU A 29 -0.18 -6.26 6.78
C GLU A 29 -0.80 -6.93 5.56
N LEU A 30 -1.15 -6.14 4.53
CA LEU A 30 -1.86 -6.62 3.34
C LEU A 30 -0.92 -6.93 2.19
N LEU A 31 0.28 -6.32 2.17
CA LEU A 31 1.30 -6.55 1.15
C LEU A 31 1.61 -8.03 1.00
N GLN A 32 1.95 -8.43 -0.21
CA GLN A 32 2.19 -9.82 -0.60
C GLN A 32 3.63 -10.01 -1.12
N GLY A 33 3.99 -11.28 -1.35
CA GLY A 33 5.26 -11.65 -1.99
C GLY A 33 6.48 -11.16 -1.21
N ARG A 34 7.47 -10.64 -1.94
CA ARG A 34 8.77 -10.23 -1.38
C ARG A 34 8.67 -9.10 -0.35
N CYS A 35 7.65 -8.24 -0.46
CA CYS A 35 7.47 -7.13 0.47
C CYS A 35 7.19 -7.59 1.91
N GLN A 36 6.55 -8.76 2.12
CA GLN A 36 6.24 -9.28 3.47
C GLN A 36 7.49 -9.62 4.30
N ARG A 37 8.60 -9.90 3.64
CA ARG A 37 9.86 -10.33 4.27
C ARG A 37 10.97 -9.28 4.12
N CYS A 38 10.66 -8.12 3.55
CA CYS A 38 11.64 -7.09 3.27
C CYS A 38 12.04 -6.33 4.54
N ARG A 39 13.32 -6.32 4.88
CA ARG A 39 13.86 -5.57 6.03
C ARG A 39 13.64 -4.05 5.96
N PHE A 40 13.36 -3.51 4.78
CA PHE A 40 13.11 -2.09 4.57
C PHE A 40 11.62 -1.72 4.55
N LEU A 41 10.73 -2.67 4.83
CA LEU A 41 9.28 -2.46 4.73
C LEU A 41 8.80 -1.28 5.59
N ASP A 42 9.43 -1.04 6.74
CA ASP A 42 9.02 0.05 7.62
C ASP A 42 9.21 1.44 7.05
N VAL A 43 10.21 1.61 6.17
CA VAL A 43 10.53 2.88 5.52
C VAL A 43 9.91 2.96 4.13
N CYS A 44 10.02 1.89 3.33
CA CYS A 44 9.50 1.85 1.95
C CYS A 44 7.97 1.70 1.91
N ASN A 45 7.41 0.94 2.85
CA ASN A 45 5.97 0.72 3.00
C ASN A 45 5.32 0.13 1.72
N GLY A 46 6.09 -0.64 0.92
CA GLY A 46 5.70 -1.34 -0.32
C GLY A 46 5.70 -0.52 -1.61
N ASN A 47 6.36 0.65 -1.63
CA ASN A 47 6.47 1.55 -2.80
C ASN A 47 5.11 2.11 -3.34
N LEU A 48 4.77 2.03 -4.63
CA LEU A 48 3.56 2.66 -5.19
C LEU A 48 2.46 1.63 -5.53
N ARG A 49 1.34 1.64 -4.78
CA ARG A 49 0.22 0.71 -5.03
C ARG A 49 -0.46 0.89 -6.36
N ALA A 50 -0.56 2.13 -6.85
CA ALA A 50 -1.11 2.40 -8.17
C ALA A 50 -0.29 1.70 -9.27
N ARG A 51 1.04 1.59 -9.11
CA ARG A 51 1.90 0.90 -10.06
C ARG A 51 1.74 -0.60 -10.01
N ALA A 52 1.70 -1.19 -8.81
CA ALA A 52 1.41 -2.61 -8.63
C ALA A 52 0.07 -3.01 -9.27
N GLN A 53 -0.98 -2.20 -9.05
CA GLN A 53 -2.29 -2.40 -9.67
C GLN A 53 -2.23 -2.28 -11.21
N ALA A 54 -1.59 -1.22 -11.73
CA ALA A 54 -1.48 -1.00 -13.18
C ALA A 54 -0.66 -2.09 -13.89
N ALA A 55 0.30 -2.70 -13.20
CA ALA A 55 1.11 -3.79 -13.72
C ALA A 55 0.42 -5.17 -13.64
N GLY A 56 -0.77 -5.28 -13.05
CA GLY A 56 -1.48 -6.55 -12.90
C GLY A 56 -1.06 -7.39 -11.70
N ASN A 57 -0.12 -6.91 -10.88
CA ASN A 57 0.30 -7.57 -9.62
C ASN A 57 -0.77 -7.44 -8.51
N GLY A 58 -1.82 -6.65 -8.76
CA GLY A 58 -2.85 -6.32 -7.80
C GLY A 58 -2.41 -5.22 -6.83
N THR A 59 -3.38 -4.64 -6.12
CA THR A 59 -3.14 -3.49 -5.22
C THR A 59 -2.16 -3.81 -4.09
N TRP A 60 -2.05 -5.07 -3.69
CA TRP A 60 -1.18 -5.51 -2.59
C TRP A 60 0.03 -6.33 -3.06
N GLY A 61 0.20 -6.50 -4.37
CA GLY A 61 1.40 -7.10 -4.94
C GLY A 61 2.62 -6.19 -4.82
N ASP A 62 3.76 -6.70 -5.27
CA ASP A 62 4.99 -5.94 -5.37
C ASP A 62 4.87 -4.84 -6.43
N ASP A 63 5.49 -3.69 -6.14
CA ASP A 63 5.68 -2.65 -7.14
C ASP A 63 6.85 -3.06 -8.06
N PRO A 64 6.62 -3.19 -9.39
CA PRO A 64 7.66 -3.60 -10.34
C PRO A 64 8.83 -2.60 -10.45
N ALA A 65 8.70 -1.39 -9.90
CA ALA A 65 9.80 -0.42 -9.82
C ALA A 65 10.72 -0.64 -8.60
N CYS A 66 10.49 -1.66 -7.77
CA CYS A 66 11.42 -2.02 -6.70
C CYS A 66 12.74 -2.54 -7.31
N TYR A 67 13.82 -1.76 -7.19
CA TYR A 67 15.13 -2.09 -7.75
C TYR A 67 15.98 -2.99 -6.85
N LEU A 68 15.56 -3.22 -5.60
CA LEU A 68 16.30 -4.07 -4.67
C LEU A 68 16.13 -5.55 -5.05
N SER A 69 17.20 -6.31 -5.00
CA SER A 69 17.22 -7.77 -5.15
C SER A 69 16.70 -8.49 -3.91
N ASP A 70 16.42 -9.79 -4.01
CA ASP A 70 15.97 -10.60 -2.87
C ASP A 70 17.07 -10.75 -1.80
N GLU A 71 18.34 -10.72 -2.21
CA GLU A 71 19.50 -10.71 -1.30
C GLU A 71 19.56 -9.41 -0.48
N GLU A 72 19.36 -8.26 -1.12
CA GLU A 72 19.42 -6.96 -0.43
C GLU A 72 18.29 -6.74 0.58
N ILE A 73 17.13 -7.36 0.38
CA ILE A 73 15.96 -7.22 1.27
C ILE A 73 15.92 -8.26 2.38
N SER A 74 16.74 -9.31 2.28
CA SER A 74 16.83 -10.39 3.27
C SER A 74 17.82 -10.02 4.39
N ILE A 75 17.72 -10.73 5.52
CA ILE A 75 18.68 -10.68 6.63
C ILE A 75 19.59 -11.90 6.55
#